data_AF-A0A1Q7MGZ3-F1
#
_entry.id   AF-A0A1Q7MGZ3-F1
#
_cell.length_a   1.000
_cell.length_b   1.000
_cell.length_c   1.000
_cell.angle_alpha   90.00
_cell.angle_beta   90.00
_cell.angle_gamma   90.00
#
_symmetry.space_group_name_H-M   'P 1'
#
loop_
_entity.id
_entity.type
_entity.pdbx_description
1 polymer ?
#
loop_
_entity_poly.entity_id
_entity_poly.type
_entity_poly.pdbx_seq_one_letter_code
_entity_poly.pdbx_strand_id
1 'polypeptide(L)'
;MDVIVPVEVGILSGVLVALALFVRMAVSAGTTRSLQFQLAAFLSIWSISEIPRVLDSIGAIDLSPIRLYGLMVHAVSMVLFALFIGYRLSKFVIRGGK
;
A
#
# COMPACT_ATOMS: atom_id res chain seq x y z
N MET A 1 -23.38 -10.45 17.44
CA MET A 1 -22.65 -9.57 16.50
C MET A 1 -21.27 -10.15 16.38
N ASP A 2 -20.98 -10.77 15.23
CA ASP A 2 -19.73 -11.49 15.00
C ASP A 2 -18.52 -10.57 15.19
N VAL A 3 -17.55 -11.03 15.98
CA VAL A 3 -16.29 -10.31 16.33
C VAL A 3 -15.50 -9.87 15.08
N ILE A 4 -15.82 -10.44 13.92
CA ILE A 4 -15.19 -10.19 12.62
C ILE A 4 -15.47 -8.75 12.13
N VAL A 5 -16.72 -8.28 12.26
CA VAL A 5 -17.14 -6.95 11.77
C VAL A 5 -16.39 -5.79 12.45
N PRO A 6 -16.26 -5.72 13.79
CA PRO A 6 -15.52 -4.63 14.43
C PRO A 6 -14.01 -4.65 14.13
N VAL A 7 -13.42 -5.83 13.87
CA VAL A 7 -11.99 -5.94 13.50
C VAL A 7 -11.76 -5.36 12.11
N GLU A 8 -12.61 -5.70 11.14
CA GLU A 8 -12.51 -5.20 9.77
C GLU A 8 -12.73 -3.69 9.67
N VAL A 9 -13.67 -3.16 10.45
CA VAL A 9 -13.88 -1.71 10.58
C VAL A 9 -12.65 -1.02 11.19
N GLY A 10 -12.02 -1.66 12.18
CA GLY A 10 -10.74 -1.21 12.73
C GLY A 10 -9.64 -1.13 11.67
N ILE A 11 -9.50 -2.17 10.84
CA ILE A 11 -8.54 -2.20 9.73
C ILE A 11 -8.83 -1.09 8.72
N LEU A 12 -10.09 -0.91 8.32
CA LEU A 12 -10.49 0.15 7.39
C LEU A 12 -10.11 1.54 7.93
N SER A 13 -10.41 1.80 9.21
CA SER A 13 -10.05 3.08 9.84
C SER A 13 -8.54 3.31 9.87
N GLY A 14 -7.76 2.28 10.20
CA GLY A 14 -6.30 2.33 10.20
C GLY A 14 -5.72 2.59 8.80
N VAL A 15 -6.27 1.93 7.78
CA VAL A 15 -5.87 2.12 6.37
C VAL A 15 -6.17 3.55 5.91
N LEU A 16 -7.32 4.12 6.27
CA LEU A 16 -7.67 5.50 5.91
C LEU A 16 -6.76 6.52 6.59
N VAL A 17 -6.44 6.33 7.87
CA VAL A 17 -5.51 7.19 8.60
C VAL A 17 -4.10 7.08 8.01
N ALA A 18 -3.63 5.86 7.74
CA ALA A 18 -2.34 5.62 7.12
C ALA A 18 -2.26 6.28 5.73
N LEU A 19 -3.30 6.14 4.90
CA LEU A 19 -3.41 6.80 3.60
C LEU A 19 -3.28 8.32 3.72
N ALA A 20 -3.99 8.95 4.65
CA ALA A 20 -3.91 10.39 4.87
C ALA A 20 -2.49 10.83 5.25
N LEU A 21 -1.80 10.07 6.10
CA LEU A 21 -0.42 10.33 6.49
C LEU A 21 0.55 10.17 5.32
N PHE A 22 0.41 9.11 4.51
CA PHE A 22 1.28 8.85 3.37
C PHE A 22 1.08 9.88 2.26
N VAL A 23 -0.16 10.26 1.95
CA VAL A 23 -0.44 11.33 0.99
C VAL A 23 0.17 12.65 1.48
N ARG A 24 -0.02 13.00 2.76
CA ARG A 24 0.59 14.20 3.35
C ARG A 24 2.12 14.15 3.27
N MET A 25 2.73 13.00 3.54
CA MET A 25 4.18 12.82 3.47
C MET A 25 4.69 12.92 2.03
N ALA A 26 3.97 12.38 1.05
CA ALA A 26 4.28 12.50 -0.36
C ALA A 26 4.21 13.97 -0.82
N VAL A 27 3.16 14.71 -0.43
CA VAL A 27 3.04 16.14 -0.75
C VAL A 27 4.14 16.95 -0.07
N SER A 28 4.48 16.63 1.18
CA SER A 28 5.49 17.34 1.95
C SER A 28 6.94 17.05 1.53
N ALA A 29 7.20 15.95 0.80
CA ALA A 29 8.57 15.55 0.46
C ALA A 29 9.23 16.50 -0.57
N GLY A 30 8.46 17.32 -1.29
CA GLY A 30 8.96 18.36 -2.20
C GLY A 30 9.77 17.87 -3.42
N THR A 31 10.16 16.59 -3.46
CA THR A 31 10.93 15.99 -4.55
C THR A 31 10.48 14.55 -4.81
N THR A 32 10.16 14.27 -6.07
CA THR A 32 9.74 12.94 -6.54
C THR A 32 10.88 11.92 -6.58
N ARG A 33 12.13 12.38 -6.43
CA ARG A 33 13.34 11.56 -6.44
C ARG A 33 13.74 11.01 -5.07
N SER A 34 13.14 11.51 -3.99
CA SER A 34 13.40 11.03 -2.64
C SER A 34 12.80 9.64 -2.43
N LEU A 35 13.54 8.78 -1.74
CA LEU A 35 13.08 7.45 -1.33
C LEU A 35 11.80 7.54 -0.47
N GLN A 36 11.70 8.59 0.35
CA GLN A 36 10.50 8.87 1.15
C GLN A 36 9.27 9.14 0.28
N PHE A 37 9.41 9.91 -0.81
CA PHE A 37 8.31 10.16 -1.74
C PHE A 37 7.87 8.88 -2.46
N GLN A 38 8.82 8.07 -2.93
CA GLN A 38 8.54 6.83 -3.65
C GLN A 38 7.83 5.81 -2.75
N LEU A 39 8.25 5.69 -1.49
CA LEU A 39 7.59 4.88 -0.47
C LEU A 39 6.21 5.41 -0.11
N ALA A 40 6.08 6.71 0.14
CA ALA A 40 4.81 7.32 0.50
C ALA A 40 3.78 7.20 -0.63
N ALA A 41 4.19 7.40 -1.89
CA ALA A 41 3.35 7.21 -3.06
C ALA A 41 2.92 5.74 -3.21
N PHE A 42 3.85 4.80 -3.05
CA PHE A 42 3.51 3.37 -3.07
C PHE A 42 2.54 2.97 -1.96
N LEU A 43 2.81 3.40 -0.73
CA LEU A 43 1.96 3.11 0.43
C LEU A 43 0.57 3.73 0.28
N SER A 44 0.46 4.87 -0.41
CA SER A 44 -0.83 5.47 -0.76
C SER A 44 -1.59 4.59 -1.75
N ILE A 45 -0.94 4.14 -2.83
CA ILE A 45 -1.55 3.23 -3.82
C ILE A 45 -1.96 1.90 -3.17
N TRP A 46 -1.11 1.37 -2.29
CA TRP A 46 -1.40 0.15 -1.53
C TRP A 46 -2.63 0.32 -0.63
N SER A 47 -2.68 1.41 0.13
CA SER A 47 -3.81 1.69 1.04
C SER A 47 -5.11 1.86 0.27
N ILE A 48 -5.09 2.51 -0.90
CA ILE A 48 -6.27 2.64 -1.78
C ILE A 48 -6.74 1.26 -2.27
N SER A 49 -5.81 0.35 -2.55
CA SER A 49 -6.14 -1.02 -3.00
C SER A 49 -6.69 -1.90 -1.88
N GLU A 50 -6.40 -1.57 -0.62
CA GLU A 50 -6.88 -2.29 0.56
C GLU A 50 -8.34 -1.94 0.90
N ILE A 51 -8.78 -0.71 0.60
CA ILE A 51 -10.17 -0.25 0.82
C ILE A 51 -11.20 -1.20 0.18
N PRO A 52 -11.18 -1.48 -1.14
CA PRO A 52 -12.15 -2.39 -1.76
C PRO A 52 -12.03 -3.82 -1.22
N ARG A 53 -10.84 -4.29 -0.83
CA ARG A 53 -10.66 -5.60 -0.21
C ARG A 53 -11.40 -5.71 1.14
N VAL A 54 -11.29 -4.68 1.97
CA VAL A 54 -11.99 -4.63 3.26
C VAL A 54 -13.49 -4.42 3.07
N LEU A 55 -13.91 -3.68 2.04
CA LEU A 55 -15.32 -3.54 1.69
C LEU A 55 -15.93 -4.88 1.21
N ASP A 56 -15.18 -5.73 0.51
CA ASP A 56 -15.59 -7.10 0.15
C ASP A 56 -15.72 -7.98 1.38
N SER A 57 -14.79 -7.85 2.34
CA SER A 57 -14.76 -8.70 3.53
C SER A 57 -15.92 -8.41 4.51
N ILE A 58 -16.32 -7.14 4.65
CA ILE A 58 -17.53 -6.74 5.40
C ILE A 58 -18.84 -7.00 4.63
N GLY A 59 -18.77 -7.51 3.38
CA GLY A 59 -19.92 -7.79 2.53
C GLY A 59 -20.60 -6.55 1.92
N ALA A 60 -19.93 -5.39 1.92
CA ALA A 60 -20.47 -4.14 1.35
C ALA A 60 -20.43 -4.12 -0.18
N ILE A 61 -19.48 -4.85 -0.79
CA ILE A 61 -19.36 -5.03 -2.25
C ILE A 61 -19.01 -6.50 -2.54
N ASP A 62 -19.34 -7.00 -3.73
CA ASP A 62 -18.95 -8.35 -4.16
C ASP A 62 -17.86 -8.25 -5.23
N LEU A 63 -16.62 -8.55 -4.83
CA LEU A 63 -15.45 -8.62 -5.72
C LEU A 63 -15.12 -10.06 -6.12
N SER A 64 -15.96 -11.04 -5.76
CA SER A 64 -15.76 -12.47 -6.05
C SER A 64 -15.36 -12.79 -7.49
N PRO A 65 -15.97 -12.20 -8.54
CA PRO A 65 -15.61 -12.51 -9.93
C PRO A 65 -14.23 -11.95 -10.36
N ILE A 66 -13.72 -10.91 -9.70
CA ILE A 66 -12.45 -10.26 -10.06
C ILE A 66 -11.34 -10.47 -9.04
N ARG A 67 -11.64 -11.15 -7.92
CA ARG A 67 -10.71 -11.39 -6.81
C ARG A 67 -9.42 -12.08 -7.24
N LEU A 68 -9.49 -13.06 -8.14
CA LEU A 68 -8.30 -13.77 -8.63
C LEU A 68 -7.37 -12.83 -9.43
N TYR A 69 -7.94 -12.06 -10.37
CA TYR A 69 -7.19 -11.09 -11.16
C TYR A 69 -6.61 -9.97 -10.30
N GLY A 70 -7.39 -9.45 -9.35
CA GLY A 70 -6.94 -8.45 -8.39
C GLY A 70 -5.76 -8.96 -7.54
N LEU A 71 -5.82 -10.21 -7.09
CA LEU A 71 -4.75 -10.81 -6.28
C LEU A 71 -3.47 -11.06 -7.11
N MET A 72 -3.60 -11.49 -8.37
CA MET A 72 -2.46 -11.63 -9.27
C MET A 72 -1.78 -10.29 -9.55
N VAL A 73 -2.56 -9.25 -9.89
CA VAL A 73 -2.03 -7.90 -10.13
C VAL A 73 -1.38 -7.34 -8.86
N HIS A 74 -2.00 -7.54 -7.71
CA HIS A 74 -1.44 -7.15 -6.41
C HIS A 74 -0.09 -7.85 -6.15
N ALA A 75 -0.02 -9.16 -6.32
CA ALA A 75 1.19 -9.94 -6.09
C ALA A 75 2.33 -9.54 -7.04
N VAL A 76 2.05 -9.37 -8.34
CA VAL A 76 3.04 -8.90 -9.32
C VAL A 76 3.55 -7.51 -8.97
N SER A 77 2.64 -6.60 -8.57
CA SER A 77 3.00 -5.25 -8.15
C SER A 77 3.89 -5.25 -6.90
N MET A 78 3.63 -6.15 -5.94
CA MET A 78 4.46 -6.33 -4.75
C MET A 78 5.87 -6.85 -5.07
N VAL A 79 6.00 -7.81 -5.99
CA VAL A 79 7.32 -8.32 -6.41
C VAL A 79 8.13 -7.25 -7.11
N LEU A 80 7.52 -6.52 -8.06
CA LEU A 80 8.18 -5.41 -8.75
C LEU A 80 8.59 -4.31 -7.78
N PHE A 81 7.76 -4.01 -6.80
CA PHE A 81 8.07 -3.04 -5.77
C PHE A 81 9.23 -3.49 -4.86
N ALA A 82 9.24 -4.75 -4.44
CA ALA A 82 10.32 -5.31 -3.64
C ALA A 82 11.66 -5.26 -4.39
N LEU A 83 11.66 -5.59 -5.69
CA LEU A 83 12.82 -5.46 -6.56
C LEU A 83 13.27 -4.00 -6.70
N PHE A 84 12.33 -3.07 -6.88
CA PHE A 84 12.61 -1.65 -7.00
C PHE A 84 13.27 -1.09 -5.73
N ILE A 85 12.72 -1.41 -4.56
CA ILE A 85 13.29 -1.05 -3.27
C ILE A 85 14.67 -1.69 -3.09
N GLY A 86 14.78 -3.00 -3.31
CA GLY A 86 16.03 -3.75 -3.17
C GLY A 86 17.15 -3.17 -4.03
N TYR A 87 16.86 -2.86 -5.29
CA TYR A 87 17.81 -2.21 -6.19
C TYR A 87 18.23 -0.81 -5.70
N ARG A 88 17.27 0.02 -5.26
CA ARG A 88 17.55 1.38 -4.79
C ARG A 88 18.32 1.40 -3.47
N LEU A 89 17.96 0.57 -2.50
CA LEU A 89 18.69 0.43 -1.24
C LEU A 89 20.11 -0.09 -1.47
N SER A 90 20.28 -1.10 -2.32
CA SER A 90 21.61 -1.62 -2.66
C SER A 90 22.51 -0.51 -3.24
N LYS A 91 21.97 0.34 -4.12
CA LYS A 91 22.71 1.48 -4.68
C LYS A 91 23.06 2.55 -3.64
N PHE A 92 22.22 2.73 -2.61
CA PHE A 92 22.50 3.62 -1.49
C PHE A 92 23.59 3.06 -0.56
N VAL A 93 23.51 1.78 -0.20
CA VAL A 93 24.55 1.08 0.60
C VAL A 93 25.90 1.09 -0.12
N ILE A 94 25.92 0.82 -1.42
CA ILE A 94 27.14 0.82 -2.24
C ILE A 94 27.77 2.23 -2.35
N ARG A 95 26.98 3.30 -2.25
CA ARG A 95 27.47 4.69 -2.31
C ARG A 95 27.85 5.29 -0.95
N GLY A 96 27.32 4.76 0.15
CA GLY A 96 27.67 5.20 1.51
C GLY A 96 28.92 4.53 2.09
N GLY A 97 29.50 3.55 1.39
CA GLY A 97 30.71 2.83 1.79
C GLY A 97 32.00 3.35 1.15
N LYS A 98 32.03 4.60 0.67
CA LYS A 98 33.24 5.27 0.16
C LYS A 98 33.53 6.52 0.97
#